data_AF-W9HAJ0-F1
#
_entry.id   AF-W9HAJ0-F1
#
_cell.length_a   1.000
_cell.length_b   1.000
_cell.length_c   1.000
_cell.angle_alpha   90.00
_cell.angle_beta   90.00
_cell.angle_gamma   90.00
#
_symmetry.space_group_name_H-M   'P 1'
#
loop_
_entity.id
_entity.type
_entity.pdbx_description
1 polymer ?
#
loop_
_entity_poly.entity_id
_entity_poly.type
_entity_poly.pdbx_seq_one_letter_code
_entity_poly.pdbx_strand_id
1 'polypeptide(L)'
;MVILCPAGLVFFPTTVLLLAGLIPTMVAYVIDRDPDKTAPMTVGALNFVGVVAFIISLWKAGHTMGALTKILTDPFAWLVMYGAAGAGWGLYYGIPPAVAAWIALRAESRIADRLEEQRELIAGWGPEVSGVVASEDAKD
;
A
#
# COMPACT_ATOMS: atom_id res chain seq x y z
N MET A 1 8.80 -24.67 -10.21
CA MET A 1 8.13 -24.90 -11.52
C MET A 1 7.72 -26.35 -11.74
N VAL A 2 8.55 -27.36 -11.42
CA VAL A 2 8.23 -28.78 -11.66
C VAL A 2 7.14 -29.36 -10.72
N ILE A 3 7.00 -28.84 -9.50
CA ILE A 3 5.98 -29.28 -8.52
C ILE A 3 4.61 -28.60 -8.76
N LEU A 4 4.58 -27.47 -9.47
CA LEU A 4 3.36 -26.70 -9.71
C LEU A 4 2.45 -27.38 -10.75
N CYS A 5 3.04 -28.05 -11.76
CA CYS A 5 2.31 -28.70 -12.85
C CYS A 5 1.47 -29.92 -12.41
N PRO A 6 1.97 -30.88 -11.59
CA PRO A 6 1.15 -31.99 -11.13
C PRO A 6 0.05 -31.56 -10.13
N ALA A 7 0.33 -30.57 -9.28
CA ALA A 7 -0.66 -30.00 -8.38
C ALA A 7 -1.78 -29.26 -9.13
N GLY A 8 -1.43 -28.55 -10.22
CA GLY A 8 -2.41 -27.86 -11.08
C GLY A 8 -3.39 -28.80 -11.80
N LEU A 9 -3.00 -30.06 -12.05
CA LEU A 9 -3.86 -31.06 -12.67
C LEU A 9 -4.89 -31.64 -11.67
N VAL A 10 -4.47 -31.85 -10.41
CA VAL A 10 -5.37 -32.29 -9.32
C VAL A 10 -6.28 -31.14 -8.85
N PHE A 11 -5.83 -29.88 -8.99
CA PHE A 11 -6.58 -28.68 -8.62
C PHE A 11 -6.98 -27.81 -9.82
N PHE A 12 -7.43 -28.43 -10.91
CA PHE A 12 -7.78 -27.71 -12.13
C PHE A 12 -8.76 -26.53 -11.91
N PRO A 13 -9.87 -26.68 -11.15
CA PRO A 13 -10.80 -25.57 -10.91
C PRO A 13 -10.18 -24.41 -10.11
N THR A 14 -9.33 -24.72 -9.12
CA THR A 14 -8.64 -23.68 -8.34
C THR A 14 -7.58 -22.96 -9.15
N THR A 15 -6.88 -23.67 -10.04
CA THR A 15 -5.87 -23.07 -10.91
C THR A 15 -6.52 -22.06 -11.85
N VAL A 16 -7.66 -22.40 -12.45
CA VAL A 16 -8.43 -21.47 -13.31
C VAL A 16 -8.94 -20.26 -12.51
N LEU A 17 -9.46 -20.48 -11.29
CA LEU A 17 -9.89 -19.38 -10.42
C LEU A 17 -8.74 -18.43 -10.08
N LEU A 18 -7.57 -18.97 -9.72
CA LEU A 18 -6.38 -18.17 -9.42
C LEU A 18 -5.92 -17.38 -10.65
N LEU A 19 -5.87 -18.00 -11.83
CA LEU A 19 -5.50 -17.32 -13.07
C LEU A 19 -6.43 -16.16 -13.40
N ALA A 20 -7.74 -16.33 -13.19
CA ALA A 20 -8.74 -15.30 -13.44
C ALA A 20 -8.76 -14.19 -12.36
N GLY A 21 -8.66 -14.60 -11.09
CA GLY A 21 -8.74 -13.71 -9.93
C GLY A 21 -7.49 -12.87 -9.69
N LEU A 22 -6.32 -13.39 -10.08
CA LEU A 22 -5.01 -12.72 -9.90
C LEU A 22 -4.54 -11.91 -11.12
N ILE A 23 -5.39 -11.74 -12.14
CA ILE A 23 -5.10 -10.85 -13.28
C ILE A 23 -4.63 -9.45 -12.81
N PRO A 24 -5.27 -8.79 -11.83
CA PRO A 24 -4.83 -7.48 -11.37
C PRO A 24 -3.40 -7.47 -10.80
N THR A 25 -2.99 -8.55 -10.14
CA THR A 25 -1.61 -8.70 -9.63
C THR A 25 -0.61 -8.85 -10.77
N MET A 26 -0.95 -9.61 -11.81
CA MET A 26 -0.11 -9.71 -13.02
C MET A 26 0.03 -8.35 -13.70
N VAL A 27 -1.06 -7.58 -13.79
CA VAL A 27 -1.05 -6.21 -14.31
C VAL A 27 -0.15 -5.32 -13.46
N ALA A 28 -0.26 -5.37 -12.13
CA ALA A 28 0.62 -4.62 -11.22
C ALA A 28 2.10 -4.97 -11.41
N TYR A 29 2.42 -6.25 -11.62
CA TYR A 29 3.79 -6.69 -11.87
C TYR A 29 4.38 -6.18 -13.19
N VAL A 30 3.55 -6.00 -14.22
CA VAL A 30 3.97 -5.48 -15.54
C VAL A 30 4.07 -3.97 -15.56
N ILE A 31 3.15 -3.28 -14.86
CA ILE A 31 3.08 -1.82 -14.84
C ILE A 31 4.14 -1.23 -13.91
N ASP A 32 4.46 -1.91 -12.81
CA ASP A 32 5.42 -1.40 -11.84
C ASP A 32 6.82 -1.33 -12.45
N ARG A 33 7.34 -0.09 -12.54
CA ARG A 33 8.69 0.24 -13.01
C ARG A 33 9.65 0.48 -11.87
N ASP A 34 9.18 0.43 -10.63
CA ASP A 34 10.00 0.61 -9.44
C ASP A 34 10.94 -0.60 -9.27
N PRO A 35 12.26 -0.39 -9.11
CA PRO A 35 13.22 -1.49 -8.93
C PRO A 35 12.88 -2.39 -7.73
N ASP A 36 12.25 -1.86 -6.69
CA ASP A 36 11.91 -2.60 -5.47
C ASP A 36 10.58 -3.38 -5.59
N LYS A 37 9.84 -3.21 -6.70
CA LYS A 37 8.56 -3.89 -6.98
C LYS A 37 7.56 -3.82 -5.82
N THR A 38 7.41 -2.65 -5.24
CA THR A 38 6.56 -2.40 -4.07
C THR A 38 5.06 -2.44 -4.43
N ALA A 39 4.68 -2.12 -5.67
CA ALA A 39 3.29 -2.18 -6.13
C ALA A 39 2.74 -3.61 -6.24
N PRO A 40 3.39 -4.57 -6.92
CA PRO A 40 2.88 -5.94 -6.99
C PRO A 40 2.92 -6.65 -5.64
N MET A 41 3.79 -6.25 -4.70
CA MET A 41 3.79 -6.82 -3.34
C MET A 41 2.53 -6.41 -2.56
N THR A 42 2.20 -5.11 -2.57
CA THR A 42 1.02 -4.57 -1.86
C THR A 42 -0.29 -4.94 -2.54
N VAL A 43 -0.39 -4.73 -3.84
CA VAL A 43 -1.57 -5.08 -4.66
C VAL A 43 -1.77 -6.60 -4.67
N GLY A 44 -0.69 -7.37 -4.79
CA GLY A 44 -0.74 -8.83 -4.84
C GLY A 44 -1.24 -9.45 -3.55
N ALA A 45 -0.75 -8.97 -2.40
CA ALA A 45 -1.23 -9.44 -1.10
C ALA A 45 -2.74 -9.20 -0.93
N LEU A 46 -3.21 -7.98 -1.23
CA LEU A 46 -4.62 -7.64 -1.07
C LEU A 46 -5.51 -8.37 -2.09
N ASN A 47 -5.10 -8.44 -3.36
CA ASN A 47 -5.84 -9.18 -4.38
C ASN A 47 -5.93 -10.67 -4.03
N PHE A 48 -4.85 -11.27 -3.52
CA PHE A 48 -4.87 -12.67 -3.07
C PHE A 48 -5.88 -12.90 -1.93
N VAL A 49 -5.93 -12.01 -0.93
CA VAL A 49 -6.94 -12.10 0.15
C VAL A 49 -8.37 -12.10 -0.42
N GLY A 50 -8.64 -11.25 -1.41
CA GLY A 50 -9.94 -11.22 -2.10
C GLY A 50 -10.26 -12.53 -2.83
N VAL A 51 -9.28 -13.15 -3.46
CA VAL A 51 -9.45 -14.42 -4.19
C VAL A 51 -9.57 -15.62 -3.23
N VAL A 52 -8.88 -15.62 -2.09
CA VAL A 52 -8.89 -16.72 -1.12
C VAL A 52 -10.29 -17.04 -0.60
N ALA A 53 -11.14 -16.02 -0.37
CA ALA A 53 -12.53 -16.24 0.04
C ALA A 53 -13.29 -17.16 -0.94
N PHE A 54 -13.05 -17.00 -2.24
CA PHE A 54 -13.67 -17.80 -3.30
C PHE A 54 -12.96 -19.15 -3.51
N ILE A 55 -11.67 -19.25 -3.20
CA ILE A 55 -10.98 -20.55 -3.16
C ILE A 55 -11.61 -21.43 -2.08
N ILE A 56 -11.84 -20.88 -0.89
CA ILE A 56 -12.48 -21.60 0.22
C ILE A 56 -13.90 -22.01 -0.17
N SER A 57 -14.68 -21.13 -0.78
CA SER A 57 -16.04 -21.47 -1.22
C SER A 57 -16.04 -22.58 -2.28
N LEU A 58 -15.10 -22.53 -3.22
CA LEU A 58 -14.93 -23.55 -4.26
C LEU A 58 -14.56 -24.92 -3.66
N TRP A 59 -13.68 -24.95 -2.66
CA TRP A 59 -13.30 -26.20 -1.98
C TRP A 59 -14.46 -26.77 -1.16
N LYS A 60 -15.22 -25.91 -0.46
CA LYS A 60 -16.43 -26.33 0.28
C LYS A 60 -17.53 -26.85 -0.65
N ALA A 61 -17.58 -26.36 -1.88
CA ALA A 61 -18.52 -26.82 -2.92
C ALA A 61 -18.06 -28.09 -3.67
N GLY A 62 -17.08 -28.83 -3.11
CA GLY A 62 -16.61 -30.10 -3.67
C GLY A 62 -15.66 -29.95 -4.84
N HIS A 63 -15.11 -28.75 -5.06
CA HIS A 63 -14.05 -28.50 -6.03
C HIS A 63 -14.41 -28.93 -7.46
N THR A 64 -15.65 -28.61 -7.85
CA THR A 64 -16.20 -29.00 -9.15
C THR A 64 -16.13 -27.85 -10.16
N MET A 65 -16.14 -28.19 -11.45
CA MET A 65 -16.18 -27.18 -12.51
C MET A 65 -17.48 -26.38 -12.50
N GLY A 66 -18.61 -27.00 -12.11
CA GLY A 66 -19.88 -26.28 -11.97
C GLY A 66 -19.89 -25.26 -10.83
N ALA A 67 -19.16 -25.52 -9.74
CA ALA A 67 -18.98 -24.53 -8.68
C ALA A 67 -18.09 -23.37 -9.15
N LEU A 68 -17.03 -23.66 -9.91
CA LEU A 68 -16.18 -22.62 -10.50
C LEU A 68 -16.97 -21.73 -11.45
N THR A 69 -17.74 -22.31 -12.37
CA THR A 69 -18.52 -21.52 -13.34
C THR A 69 -19.48 -20.58 -12.63
N LYS A 70 -20.14 -21.03 -11.55
CA LYS A 70 -21.01 -20.17 -10.74
C LYS A 70 -20.27 -18.95 -10.19
N ILE A 71 -19.06 -19.15 -9.65
CA ILE A 71 -18.21 -18.05 -9.15
C ILE A 71 -17.81 -17.12 -10.30
N LEU A 72 -17.37 -17.66 -11.44
CA LEU A 72 -16.92 -16.85 -12.58
C LEU A 72 -18.06 -16.10 -13.28
N THR A 73 -19.29 -16.59 -13.20
CA THR A 73 -20.47 -15.88 -13.74
C THR A 73 -21.08 -14.88 -12.76
N ASP A 74 -20.65 -14.89 -11.50
CA ASP A 74 -21.17 -13.99 -10.48
C ASP A 74 -20.44 -12.63 -10.55
N PRO A 75 -21.13 -11.53 -10.91
CA PRO A 75 -20.51 -10.21 -10.94
C PRO A 75 -20.02 -9.75 -9.56
N PHE A 76 -20.64 -10.21 -8.47
CA PHE A 76 -20.21 -9.88 -7.12
C PHE A 76 -18.84 -10.50 -6.80
N ALA A 77 -18.57 -11.70 -7.31
CA ALA A 77 -17.26 -12.34 -7.13
C ALA A 77 -16.14 -11.51 -7.77
N TRP A 78 -16.35 -11.01 -8.98
CA TRP A 78 -15.40 -10.11 -9.64
C TRP A 78 -15.22 -8.80 -8.88
N LEU A 79 -16.33 -8.20 -8.42
CA LEU A 79 -16.29 -6.96 -7.64
C LEU A 79 -15.43 -7.12 -6.38
N VAL A 80 -15.57 -8.23 -5.66
CA VAL A 80 -14.78 -8.48 -4.44
C VAL A 80 -13.32 -8.77 -4.78
N MET A 81 -13.03 -9.66 -5.74
CA MET A 81 -11.66 -10.02 -6.11
C MET A 81 -10.87 -8.80 -6.63
N TYR A 82 -11.50 -8.01 -7.51
CA TYR A 82 -10.85 -6.87 -8.15
C TYR A 82 -10.95 -5.61 -7.30
N GLY A 83 -12.01 -5.47 -6.50
CA GLY A 83 -12.11 -4.42 -5.49
C GLY A 83 -11.02 -4.52 -4.43
N ALA A 84 -10.67 -5.74 -3.99
CA ALA A 84 -9.53 -5.96 -3.12
C ALA A 84 -8.20 -5.54 -3.78
N ALA A 85 -8.00 -5.83 -5.07
CA ALA A 85 -6.84 -5.34 -5.83
C ALA A 85 -6.83 -3.81 -5.95
N GLY A 86 -7.99 -3.20 -6.20
CA GLY A 86 -8.16 -1.75 -6.25
C GLY A 86 -7.82 -1.08 -4.92
N ALA A 87 -8.20 -1.69 -3.79
CA ALA A 87 -7.78 -1.23 -2.47
C ALA A 87 -6.25 -1.30 -2.30
N GLY A 88 -5.60 -2.34 -2.84
CA GLY A 88 -4.14 -2.44 -2.90
C GLY A 88 -3.50 -1.27 -3.64
N TRP A 89 -4.05 -0.89 -4.80
CA TRP A 89 -3.59 0.28 -5.54
C TRP A 89 -3.84 1.59 -4.77
N GLY A 90 -4.99 1.68 -4.09
CA GLY A 90 -5.31 2.81 -3.21
C GLY A 90 -4.30 2.98 -2.09
N LEU A 91 -3.84 1.88 -1.48
CA LEU A 91 -2.77 1.93 -0.47
C LEU A 91 -1.43 2.32 -1.09
N TYR A 92 -1.06 1.73 -2.23
CA TYR A 92 0.20 2.03 -2.91
C TYR A 92 0.34 3.54 -3.22
N TYR A 93 -0.71 4.17 -3.76
CA TYR A 93 -0.68 5.61 -4.05
C TYR A 93 -1.04 6.50 -2.86
N GLY A 94 -1.81 6.00 -1.90
CA GLY A 94 -2.31 6.79 -0.76
C GLY A 94 -1.33 6.89 0.41
N ILE A 95 -0.53 5.85 0.65
CA ILE A 95 0.40 5.83 1.79
C ILE A 95 1.53 6.87 1.64
N PRO A 96 2.23 7.01 0.50
CA PRO A 96 3.31 8.00 0.35
C PRO A 96 2.91 9.46 0.67
N PRO A 97 1.83 10.02 0.09
CA PRO A 97 1.41 11.38 0.42
C PRO A 97 0.89 11.51 1.86
N ALA A 98 0.23 10.48 2.40
CA ALA A 98 -0.22 10.49 3.80
C ALA A 98 0.96 10.56 4.78
N VAL A 99 2.03 9.79 4.54
CA VAL A 99 3.25 9.84 5.34
C VAL A 99 3.96 11.18 5.18
N ALA A 100 4.04 11.73 3.97
CA ALA A 100 4.63 13.05 3.73
C ALA A 100 3.89 14.16 4.50
N ALA A 101 2.55 14.16 4.46
CA ALA A 101 1.73 15.10 5.22
C ALA A 101 1.92 14.96 6.73
N TRP A 102 1.99 13.72 7.24
CA TRP A 102 2.25 13.46 8.66
C TRP A 102 3.62 13.98 9.10
N ILE A 103 4.66 13.79 8.29
CA ILE A 103 6.00 14.31 8.57
C ILE A 103 6.00 15.84 8.59
N ALA A 104 5.31 16.48 7.64
CA ALA A 104 5.20 17.94 7.59
C ALA A 104 4.53 18.52 8.84
N LEU A 105 3.39 17.96 9.25
CA LEU A 105 2.68 18.37 10.48
C LEU A 105 3.56 18.22 11.73
N ARG A 106 4.32 17.12 11.81
CA ARG A 106 5.25 16.89 12.93
C ARG A 106 6.45 17.83 12.89
N ALA A 107 6.89 18.25 11.71
CA ALA A 107 7.96 19.22 11.57
C ALA A 107 7.49 20.60 12.05
N GLU A 108 6.28 21.01 11.69
CA GLU A 108 5.67 22.27 12.15
C GLU A 108 5.53 22.31 13.68
N SER A 109 5.05 21.23 14.30
CA SER A 109 4.93 21.18 15.77
C SER A 109 6.29 21.32 16.46
N ARG A 110 7.32 20.64 15.93
CA ARG A 110 8.69 20.75 16.45
C ARG A 110 9.25 22.16 16.29
N ILE A 111 8.94 22.85 15.18
CA ILE A 111 9.37 24.23 14.99
C ILE A 111 8.69 25.15 16.02
N ALA A 112 7.39 24.95 16.28
CA ALA A 112 6.66 25.73 17.27
C ALA A 112 7.27 25.58 18.68
N ASP A 113 7.54 24.34 19.11
CA ASP A 113 8.18 24.07 20.41
C ASP A 113 9.55 24.77 20.52
N ARG A 114 10.36 24.72 19.45
CA ARG A 114 11.68 25.37 19.43
C ARG A 114 11.59 26.89 19.47
N LEU A 115 10.59 27.49 18.81
CA LEU A 115 10.37 28.93 18.84
C LEU A 115 9.90 29.40 20.23
N GLU A 116 9.12 28.58 20.94
CA GLU A 116 8.71 28.86 22.31
C GLU A 116 9.91 28.77 23.27
N GLU A 117 10.72 27.71 23.19
CA GLU A 117 11.99 27.60 23.92
C GLU A 117 12.91 28.80 23.66
N GLN A 118 13.07 29.21 22.39
CA GLN A 118 13.86 30.39 22.03
C GLN A 118 13.31 31.67 22.65
N ARG A 119 11.98 31.85 22.69
CA ARG A 119 11.36 33.03 23.31
C ARG A 119 11.60 33.07 24.81
N GLU A 120 11.48 31.94 25.50
CA GLU A 120 11.76 31.86 26.94
C GLU A 120 13.23 32.18 27.24
N LEU A 121 14.16 31.64 26.44
CA LEU A 121 15.59 31.94 26.59
C LEU A 121 15.90 33.42 26.36
N ILE A 122 15.31 34.04 25.33
CA ILE A 122 15.47 35.49 25.07
C ILE A 122 14.87 36.32 26.21
N ALA A 123 13.72 35.92 26.75
CA ALA A 123 13.08 36.62 27.86
C ALA A 123 13.91 36.56 29.16
N GLY A 124 14.54 35.41 29.44
CA GLY A 124 15.34 35.20 30.65
C GLY A 124 16.76 35.75 30.57
N TRP A 125 17.38 35.72 29.38
CA TRP A 125 18.81 35.99 29.20
C TRP A 125 19.11 37.18 28.30
N GLY A 126 18.09 37.80 27.73
CA GLY A 126 18.22 38.94 26.81
C GLY A 126 18.44 38.54 25.35
N PRO A 127 18.47 39.51 24.42
CA PRO A 127 18.49 39.28 22.97
C PRO A 127 19.77 38.61 22.46
N GLU A 128 20.84 38.68 23.24
CA GLU A 128 22.19 38.18 22.92
C GLU A 128 22.23 36.66 22.69
N VAL A 129 21.28 35.92 23.29
CA VAL A 129 21.19 34.44 23.19
C VAL A 129 20.30 34.00 22.02
N SER A 130 19.79 34.93 21.21
CA SER A 130 18.91 34.63 20.07
C SER A 130 19.58 33.80 18.95
N GLY A 131 20.90 33.64 18.98
CA GLY A 131 21.66 32.93 17.94
C GLY A 131 21.71 33.68 16.60
N VAL A 132 21.12 34.87 16.53
CA VAL A 132 21.30 35.80 15.42
C VAL A 132 22.67 36.43 15.59
N VAL A 133 23.68 35.89 14.89
CA VAL A 133 24.96 36.57 14.76
C VAL A 133 24.67 37.84 13.96
N ALA A 134 24.52 38.97 14.65
CA ALA A 134 24.46 40.27 14.00
C ALA A 134 25.76 40.41 13.22
N SER A 135 25.68 40.37 11.89
CA SER A 135 26.78 40.79 11.04
C SER A 135 26.96 42.28 11.26
N GLU A 136 27.85 42.64 12.19
CA GLU A 136 28.52 43.93 12.27
C GLU A 136 29.20 44.18 10.91
N ASP A 137 28.52 44.89 10.01
CA ASP A 137 29.12 45.62 8.89
C ASP A 137 28.05 46.47 8.20
N ALA A 138 27.64 47.55 8.85
CA ALA A 138 27.19 48.77 8.16
C ALA A 138 28.01 49.92 8.76
N LYS A 139 29.21 50.06 8.20
CA LYS A 139 30.21 51.11 8.45
C LYS A 139 29.59 52.50 8.38
N ASP A 140 29.88 53.31 9.39
CA ASP A 140 30.16 54.75 9.25
C ASP A 140 31.67 54.98 9.46
#